data_AF-A0A6A6BEP7-F1
#
_entry.id   AF-A0A6A6BEP7-F1
#
_cell.length_a   1.000
_cell.length_b   1.000
_cell.length_c   1.000
_cell.angle_alpha   90.00
_cell.angle_beta   90.00
_cell.angle_gamma   90.00
#
_symmetry.space_group_name_H-M   'P 1'
#
loop_
_entity.id
_entity.type
_entity.pdbx_description
1 polymer ?
#
loop_
_entity_poly.entity_id
_entity_poly.type
_entity_poly.pdbx_seq_one_letter_code
_entity_poly.pdbx_strand_id
1 'polypeptide(L)'
;MKSFAILALGASVALAQSLNDLPQCGKTCINNMLNIAQTEFGCSSGDANCYCGNADFGYGVRDCARQACSSDDDAQNVINYGVQYCRGELHQHALFAKFSLTVSFCRGCCQR
;
A
#
# COMPACT_ATOMS: atom_id res chain seq x y z
N MET A 1 -14.60 -31.22 25.15
CA MET A 1 -14.54 -30.57 23.83
C MET A 1 -15.03 -29.13 23.98
N LYS A 2 -14.11 -28.17 24.14
CA LYS A 2 -14.43 -26.75 24.10
C LYS A 2 -13.40 -26.12 23.17
N SER A 3 -13.80 -25.98 21.91
CA SER A 3 -12.97 -25.42 20.85
C SER A 3 -12.73 -23.93 21.13
N PHE A 4 -11.49 -23.56 21.38
CA PHE A 4 -11.04 -22.18 21.18
C PHE A 4 -10.48 -22.11 19.77
N ALA A 5 -11.33 -21.76 18.81
CA ALA A 5 -10.87 -21.39 17.48
C ALA A 5 -10.19 -20.02 17.61
N ILE A 6 -8.87 -20.03 17.69
CA ILE A 6 -8.06 -18.82 17.57
C ILE A 6 -8.19 -18.38 16.12
N LEU A 7 -8.93 -17.29 15.90
CA LEU A 7 -8.96 -16.52 14.67
C LEU A 7 -7.55 -15.97 14.41
N ALA A 8 -6.81 -16.67 13.58
CA ALA A 8 -5.60 -16.15 12.98
C ALA A 8 -5.88 -15.81 11.51
N LEU A 9 -5.12 -14.84 11.03
CA LEU A 9 -4.89 -14.46 9.63
C LEU A 9 -5.77 -13.31 9.10
N GLY A 10 -5.14 -12.14 8.98
CA GLY A 10 -5.68 -10.99 8.26
C GLY A 10 -4.97 -9.65 8.50
N ALA A 11 -3.66 -9.61 8.73
CA ALA A 11 -2.93 -8.35 8.89
C ALA A 11 -2.49 -7.82 7.51
N SER A 12 -3.43 -7.25 6.75
CA SER A 12 -3.13 -6.47 5.53
C SER A 12 -4.22 -5.43 5.25
N VAL A 13 -4.36 -4.42 6.13
CA VAL A 13 -5.38 -3.36 5.95
C VAL A 13 -4.89 -1.93 6.22
N ALA A 14 -3.58 -1.68 6.22
CA ALA A 14 -3.05 -0.32 6.48
C ALA A 14 -3.34 0.69 5.35
N LEU A 15 -3.63 0.22 4.12
CA LEU A 15 -3.78 1.09 2.95
C LEU A 15 -5.21 1.64 2.78
N ALA A 16 -6.22 0.88 3.20
CA ALA A 16 -7.63 1.29 3.07
C ALA A 16 -7.99 2.48 3.97
N GLN A 17 -7.34 2.60 5.13
CA GLN A 17 -7.57 3.72 6.04
C GLN A 17 -7.08 5.04 5.42
N SER A 18 -5.88 5.02 4.82
CA SER A 18 -5.25 6.22 4.26
C SER A 18 -5.97 6.75 3.01
N LEU A 19 -6.69 5.91 2.25
CA LEU A 19 -7.53 6.37 1.13
C LEU A 19 -8.76 7.15 1.57
N ASN A 20 -9.33 6.83 2.72
CA ASN A 20 -10.52 7.50 3.21
C ASN A 20 -10.23 8.94 3.67
N ASP A 21 -9.00 9.19 4.11
CA ASP A 21 -8.48 10.50 4.53
C ASP A 21 -8.13 11.41 3.34
N LEU A 22 -8.11 10.89 2.11
CA LEU A 22 -7.86 11.71 0.91
C LEU A 22 -9.08 12.56 0.53
N PRO A 23 -8.87 13.79 0.03
CA PRO A 23 -9.93 14.57 -0.58
C PRO A 23 -10.49 13.84 -1.81
N GLN A 24 -11.69 14.25 -2.24
CA GLN A 24 -12.38 13.59 -3.36
C GLN A 24 -11.54 13.60 -4.65
N CYS A 25 -10.77 14.65 -4.92
CA CYS A 25 -9.84 14.70 -6.05
C CYS A 25 -8.80 13.56 -5.98
N GLY A 26 -8.26 13.31 -4.79
CA GLY A 26 -7.32 12.23 -4.53
C GLY A 26 -7.91 10.85 -4.74
N LYS A 27 -9.10 10.62 -4.20
CA LYS A 27 -9.83 9.35 -4.40
C LYS A 27 -10.03 9.06 -5.89
N THR A 28 -10.46 10.05 -6.66
CA THR A 28 -10.61 9.91 -8.12
C THR A 28 -9.27 9.59 -8.79
N CYS A 29 -8.21 10.32 -8.45
CA CYS A 29 -6.88 10.10 -9.05
C CYS A 29 -6.34 8.70 -8.80
N ILE A 30 -6.42 8.22 -7.56
CA ILE A 30 -5.95 6.86 -7.24
C ILE A 30 -6.81 5.81 -7.95
N ASN A 31 -8.14 5.92 -7.91
CA ASN A 31 -9.01 4.93 -8.56
C ASN A 31 -8.80 4.87 -10.08
N ASN A 32 -8.63 6.02 -10.74
CA ASN A 32 -8.33 6.05 -12.17
C ASN A 32 -7.01 5.36 -12.49
N MET A 33 -5.98 5.59 -11.66
CA MET A 33 -4.67 5.00 -11.90
C MET A 33 -4.62 3.51 -11.57
N LEU A 34 -5.42 3.05 -10.59
CA LEU A 34 -5.64 1.63 -10.35
C LEU A 34 -6.36 0.96 -11.53
N ASN A 35 -7.30 1.65 -12.18
CA ASN A 35 -7.98 1.12 -13.36
C ASN A 35 -7.00 0.98 -14.53
N ILE A 36 -6.23 2.02 -14.83
CA ILE A 36 -5.18 2.00 -15.86
C ILE A 36 -4.15 0.91 -15.58
N ALA A 37 -3.73 0.74 -14.32
CA ALA A 37 -2.78 -0.31 -13.97
C ALA A 37 -3.34 -1.72 -14.23
N GLN A 38 -4.64 -1.93 -14.07
CA GLN A 38 -5.29 -3.21 -14.36
C GLN A 38 -5.46 -3.44 -15.87
N THR A 39 -5.80 -2.41 -16.65
CA THR A 39 -6.08 -2.57 -18.08
C THR A 39 -4.84 -2.46 -18.97
N GLU A 40 -3.94 -1.52 -18.67
CA GLU A 40 -2.77 -1.20 -19.48
C GLU A 40 -1.50 -1.88 -18.98
N PHE A 41 -1.30 -1.97 -17.66
CA PHE A 41 -0.10 -2.60 -17.09
C PHE A 41 -0.29 -4.11 -16.83
N GLY A 42 -1.53 -4.60 -16.93
CA GLY A 42 -1.85 -6.02 -16.69
C GLY A 42 -1.74 -6.44 -15.23
N CYS A 43 -1.78 -5.50 -14.29
CA CYS A 43 -1.69 -5.79 -12.87
C CYS A 43 -2.99 -6.38 -12.32
N SER A 44 -2.86 -7.30 -11.35
CA SER A 44 -4.04 -7.83 -10.63
C SER A 44 -4.65 -6.78 -9.71
N SER A 45 -5.94 -6.89 -9.41
CA SER A 45 -6.61 -6.00 -8.45
C SER A 45 -5.98 -6.12 -7.06
N GLY A 46 -5.55 -5.00 -6.49
CA GLY A 46 -4.84 -4.93 -5.20
C GLY A 46 -3.34 -5.23 -5.26
N ASP A 47 -2.76 -5.49 -6.43
CA ASP A 47 -1.32 -5.79 -6.57
C ASP A 47 -0.48 -4.50 -6.56
N ALA A 48 -0.28 -3.97 -5.34
CA ALA A 48 0.50 -2.75 -5.12
C ALA A 48 1.96 -2.88 -5.60
N ASN A 49 2.55 -4.07 -5.57
CA ASN A 49 3.90 -4.28 -6.10
C ASN A 49 3.93 -4.14 -7.63
N CYS A 50 2.94 -4.69 -8.34
CA CYS A 50 2.81 -4.48 -9.78
C CYS A 50 2.53 -3.00 -10.11
N TYR A 51 1.62 -2.35 -9.37
CA TYR A 51 1.30 -0.93 -9.56
C TYR A 51 2.54 -0.05 -9.40
N CYS A 52 3.26 -0.23 -8.30
CA CYS A 52 4.42 0.56 -7.94
C CYS A 52 5.71 0.15 -8.66
N GLY A 53 5.72 -1.03 -9.29
CA GLY A 53 6.77 -1.47 -10.20
C GLY A 53 6.79 -0.68 -11.51
N ASN A 54 5.71 0.04 -11.83
CA ASN A 54 5.63 0.89 -13.00
C ASN A 54 5.68 2.38 -12.60
N ALA A 55 6.69 3.10 -13.07
CA ALA A 55 6.88 4.53 -12.76
C ALA A 55 5.69 5.39 -13.23
N ASP A 56 5.00 4.96 -14.28
CA ASP A 56 3.83 5.67 -14.84
C ASP A 56 2.67 5.71 -13.86
N PHE A 57 2.54 4.75 -12.94
CA PHE A 57 1.55 4.82 -11.87
C PHE A 57 1.81 6.04 -10.97
N GLY A 58 3.06 6.22 -10.52
CA GLY A 58 3.45 7.36 -9.68
C GLY A 58 3.33 8.70 -10.40
N TYR A 59 3.71 8.76 -11.69
CA TYR A 59 3.54 9.95 -12.51
C TYR A 59 2.06 10.27 -12.74
N GLY A 60 1.24 9.28 -13.06
CA GLY A 60 -0.19 9.44 -13.26
C GLY A 60 -0.91 9.97 -12.03
N VAL A 61 -0.58 9.47 -10.82
CA VAL A 61 -1.13 10.00 -9.56
C VAL A 61 -0.72 11.46 -9.36
N ARG A 62 0.56 11.79 -9.57
CA ARG A 62 1.07 13.17 -9.42
C ARG A 62 0.41 14.14 -10.39
N ASP A 63 0.34 13.74 -11.66
CA ASP A 63 -0.14 14.60 -12.73
C ASP A 63 -1.66 14.77 -12.63
N CYS A 64 -2.38 13.72 -12.22
CA CYS A 64 -3.79 13.82 -11.88
C CYS A 64 -4.02 14.75 -10.69
N ALA A 65 -3.25 14.61 -9.60
CA ALA A 65 -3.41 15.44 -8.41
C ALA A 65 -3.25 16.93 -8.74
N ARG A 66 -2.24 17.28 -9.55
CA ARG A 66 -2.00 18.66 -10.01
C ARG A 66 -3.09 19.22 -10.93
N GLN A 67 -3.80 18.35 -11.65
CA GLN A 67 -4.87 18.77 -12.56
C GLN A 67 -6.24 18.81 -11.91
N ALA A 68 -6.53 17.87 -11.01
CA ALA A 68 -7.85 17.63 -10.45
C ALA A 68 -8.08 18.28 -9.08
N CYS A 69 -7.03 18.48 -8.28
CA CYS A 69 -7.16 19.14 -6.99
C CYS A 69 -7.05 20.66 -7.15
N SER A 70 -7.99 21.40 -6.56
CA SER A 70 -8.02 22.87 -6.64
C SER A 70 -7.02 23.56 -5.72
N SER A 71 -6.61 22.89 -4.63
CA SER A 71 -5.59 23.35 -3.70
C SER A 71 -4.28 22.60 -3.95
N ASP A 72 -3.17 23.34 -3.94
CA ASP A 72 -1.83 22.75 -4.00
C ASP A 72 -1.56 21.83 -2.80
N ASP A 73 -2.09 22.17 -1.62
CA ASP A 73 -1.95 21.32 -0.42
C ASP A 73 -2.67 19.98 -0.59
N ASP A 74 -3.86 19.99 -1.18
CA ASP A 74 -4.60 18.76 -1.50
C ASP A 74 -3.85 17.93 -2.54
N ALA A 75 -3.30 18.58 -3.58
CA ALA A 75 -2.47 17.89 -4.56
C ALA A 75 -1.22 17.27 -3.91
N GLN A 76 -0.53 17.99 -3.02
CA GLN A 76 0.61 17.46 -2.29
C GLN A 76 0.24 16.31 -1.37
N ASN A 77 -0.92 16.35 -0.71
CA ASN A 77 -1.41 15.25 0.13
C ASN A 77 -1.63 13.97 -0.69
N VAL A 78 -2.20 14.09 -1.89
CA VAL A 78 -2.41 12.95 -2.81
C VAL A 78 -1.09 12.39 -3.34
N ILE A 79 -0.15 13.27 -3.70
CA ILE A 79 1.19 12.88 -4.15
C ILE A 79 1.91 12.11 -3.03
N ASN A 80 1.90 12.65 -1.81
CA ASN A 80 2.51 12.01 -0.65
C ASN A 80 1.85 10.67 -0.35
N TYR A 81 0.53 10.57 -0.46
CA TYR A 81 -0.18 9.30 -0.34
C TYR A 81 0.31 8.28 -1.37
N GLY A 82 0.41 8.64 -2.66
CA GLY A 82 0.91 7.73 -3.71
C GLY A 82 2.35 7.27 -3.45
N VAL A 83 3.21 8.18 -2.99
CA VAL A 83 4.59 7.85 -2.58
C VAL A 83 4.60 6.88 -1.40
N GLN A 84 3.76 7.11 -0.39
CA GLN A 84 3.66 6.23 0.79
C GLN A 84 3.04 4.89 0.45
N TYR A 85 2.07 4.85 -0.46
CA TYR A 85 1.47 3.63 -1.00
C TYR A 85 2.56 2.71 -1.57
N CYS A 86 3.44 3.26 -2.41
CA CYS A 86 4.54 2.50 -3.00
C CYS A 86 5.72 2.24 -2.06
N ARG A 87 5.89 3.06 -1.01
CA ARG A 87 6.88 2.82 0.05
C ARG A 87 6.43 1.78 1.08
N GLY A 88 5.14 1.62 1.31
CA GLY A 88 4.57 0.62 2.22
C GLY A 88 4.97 -0.80 1.83
N GLU A 89 4.98 -1.08 0.52
CA GLU A 89 5.44 -2.34 -0.08
C GLU A 89 6.95 -2.58 0.16
N LEU A 90 7.76 -1.52 0.04
CA LEU A 90 9.20 -1.58 0.35
C LEU A 90 9.47 -1.83 1.85
N HIS A 91 8.61 -1.31 2.73
CA HIS A 91 8.79 -1.46 4.17
C HIS A 91 8.41 -2.83 4.70
N GLN A 92 7.50 -3.57 4.07
CA GLN A 92 7.24 -4.95 4.50
C GLN A 92 8.45 -5.84 4.24
N HIS A 93 9.11 -5.72 3.08
CA HIS A 93 10.34 -6.47 2.80
C HIS A 93 11.54 -6.03 3.66
N ALA A 94 11.66 -4.74 3.98
CA ALA A 94 12.71 -4.24 4.86
C ALA A 94 12.51 -4.62 6.35
N LEU A 95 11.26 -4.78 6.80
CA LEU A 95 11.00 -5.29 8.15
C LEU A 95 11.30 -6.80 8.24
N PHE A 96 11.03 -7.60 7.20
CA PHE A 96 11.42 -9.02 7.16
C PHE A 96 12.96 -9.20 7.21
N ALA A 97 13.73 -8.30 6.62
CA ALA A 97 15.20 -8.33 6.70
C ALA A 97 15.73 -8.02 8.12
N LYS A 98 15.10 -7.08 8.84
CA LYS A 98 15.42 -6.81 10.26
C LYS A 98 14.86 -7.89 11.20
N PHE A 99 13.72 -8.50 10.87
CA PHE A 99 13.12 -9.56 11.67
C PHE A 99 13.90 -10.87 11.59
N SER A 100 14.55 -11.18 10.46
CA SER A 100 15.45 -12.35 10.35
C SER A 100 16.68 -12.27 11.27
N LEU A 101 17.22 -11.08 11.54
CA LEU A 101 18.36 -10.96 12.47
C LEU A 101 17.93 -11.05 13.95
N THR A 102 16.73 -10.57 14.31
CA THR A 102 16.25 -10.66 15.70
C THR A 102 15.66 -12.03 16.04
N VAL A 103 15.18 -12.79 15.05
CA VAL A 103 14.60 -14.14 15.22
C VAL A 103 15.65 -15.26 15.36
N SER A 104 16.96 -14.97 15.34
CA SER A 104 17.95 -15.98 15.76
C SER A 104 17.98 -16.23 17.27
N PHE A 105 17.43 -15.32 18.10
CA PHE A 105 17.48 -15.46 19.56
C PHE A 105 16.24 -16.11 20.21
N CYS A 106 15.17 -16.39 19.45
CA CYS A 106 13.97 -17.07 19.96
C CYS A 106 13.79 -18.50 19.42
N ARG A 107 14.87 -19.17 19.01
CA ARG A 107 14.86 -20.60 18.65
C ARG A 107 14.85 -21.56 19.86
N GLY A 108 14.74 -21.06 21.09
CA GLY A 108 14.99 -21.85 22.31
C GLY A 108 13.81 -22.11 23.27
N CYS A 109 12.61 -21.55 23.07
CA CYS A 109 11.57 -21.61 24.12
C CYS A 109 10.22 -22.21 23.72
N CYS A 110 10.10 -22.95 22.63
CA CYS A 110 8.91 -23.77 22.41
C CYS A 110 9.16 -24.91 21.42
N GLN A 111 10.02 -25.86 21.80
CA GLN A 111 10.07 -27.17 21.17
C GLN A 111 10.33 -28.27 22.21
N ARG A 112 9.50 -28.30 23.26
CA ARG A 112 9.13 -29.51 24.00
C ARG A 112 7.76 -29.32 24.63
#